data_AF-A0A4Q6CCR4-F1
#
_entry.id   AF-A0A4Q6CCR4-F1
#
_cell.length_a   1.000
_cell.length_b   1.000
_cell.length_c   1.000
_cell.angle_alpha   90.00
_cell.angle_beta   90.00
_cell.angle_gamma   90.00
#
_symmetry.space_group_name_H-M   'P 1'
#
loop_
_entity.id
_entity.type
_entity.pdbx_description
1 polymer ?
#
loop_
_entity_poly.entity_id
_entity_poly.type
_entity_poly.pdbx_seq_one_letter_code
_entity_poly.pdbx_strand_id
1 'polypeptide(L)'
;MTPSNDSLTSHFSLEVPYHSSIGQANFTVDVFEAKPQGPSRGLILVIQEIFGVNEHMREVARGYAKRGFTAWVPAFFDALETGVELG
;
A
#
# COMPACT_ATOMS: atom_id res chain seq x y z
N MET A 1 12.40 21.10 -16.01
CA MET A 1 11.24 20.50 -15.29
C MET A 1 10.81 19.27 -16.04
N THR A 2 11.22 18.09 -15.58
CA THR A 2 10.66 16.82 -16.05
C THR A 2 9.25 16.70 -15.47
N PRO A 3 8.24 16.29 -16.26
CA PRO A 3 6.90 16.09 -15.72
C PRO A 3 6.96 15.02 -14.63
N SER A 4 6.45 15.35 -13.43
CA SER A 4 6.27 14.43 -12.32
C SER A 4 5.29 13.35 -12.77
N ASN A 5 5.81 12.13 -12.94
CA ASN A 5 5.08 10.95 -13.41
C ASN A 5 4.19 10.37 -12.29
N ASP A 6 3.35 11.21 -11.69
CA ASP A 6 2.49 10.90 -10.54
C ASP A 6 1.12 10.31 -10.96
N SER A 7 0.95 10.02 -12.25
CA SER A 7 -0.32 9.64 -12.85
C SER A 7 -0.73 8.16 -12.64
N LEU A 8 0.02 7.39 -11.85
CA LEU A 8 -0.23 5.96 -11.60
C LEU A 8 -0.50 5.63 -10.13
N THR A 9 -0.54 6.64 -9.26
CA THR A 9 -0.81 6.46 -7.83
C THR A 9 -2.33 6.51 -7.61
N SER A 10 -2.90 5.38 -7.19
CA SER A 10 -4.30 5.30 -6.75
C SER A 10 -4.33 4.90 -5.28
N HIS A 11 -5.15 5.59 -4.49
CA HIS A 11 -5.48 5.21 -3.12
C HIS A 11 -6.80 4.45 -3.16
N PHE A 12 -6.86 3.30 -2.49
CA PHE A 12 -8.09 2.56 -2.32
C PHE A 12 -8.12 1.89 -0.95
N SER A 13 -9.31 1.71 -0.40
CA SER A 13 -9.45 1.05 0.88
C SER A 13 -9.55 -0.47 0.71
N LEU A 14 -8.78 -1.21 1.49
CA LEU A 14 -8.85 -2.68 1.56
C LEU A 14 -9.57 -3.10 2.84
N GLU A 15 -10.61 -3.92 2.71
CA GLU A 15 -11.19 -4.63 3.85
C GLU A 15 -10.34 -5.86 4.15
N VAL A 16 -9.80 -5.94 5.37
CA VAL A 16 -8.98 -7.07 5.80
C VAL A 16 -9.83 -7.93 6.75
N PRO A 17 -10.31 -9.12 6.32
CA PRO A 17 -11.08 -9.98 7.20
C PRO A 17 -10.17 -10.59 8.26
N TYR A 18 -10.53 -10.42 9.53
CA TYR A 18 -9.88 -11.10 10.66
C TYR A 18 -10.77 -12.23 11.19
N HIS A 19 -10.29 -13.46 11.08
CA HIS A 19 -10.95 -14.62 11.66
C HIS A 19 -10.28 -15.01 12.97
N SER A 20 -11.03 -14.99 14.07
CA SER A 20 -10.58 -15.55 15.34
C SER A 20 -11.64 -16.45 15.96
N SER A 21 -11.21 -17.39 16.81
CA SER A 21 -12.11 -18.28 17.57
C SER A 21 -12.95 -17.55 18.63
N ILE A 22 -12.71 -16.25 18.83
CA ILE A 22 -13.31 -15.42 19.88
C ILE A 22 -14.04 -14.18 19.32
N GLY A 23 -14.15 -14.04 17.98
CA GLY A 23 -14.87 -12.95 17.31
C GLY A 23 -14.33 -12.61 15.91
N GLN A 24 -15.08 -11.82 15.14
CA GLN A 24 -14.63 -11.23 13.86
C GLN A 24 -14.47 -9.72 14.02
N ALA A 25 -13.38 -9.16 13.50
CA ALA A 25 -13.13 -7.73 13.48
C ALA A 25 -12.58 -7.35 12.11
N ASN A 26 -13.42 -6.73 11.28
CA ASN A 26 -12.97 -6.23 9.98
C ASN A 26 -12.47 -4.81 10.16
N PHE A 27 -11.35 -4.49 9.53
CA PHE A 27 -10.80 -3.15 9.52
C PHE A 27 -10.54 -2.73 8.08
N THR A 28 -10.67 -1.43 7.87
CA THR A 28 -10.47 -0.77 6.58
C THR A 28 -9.16 0.00 6.66
N VAL A 29 -8.24 -0.27 5.73
CA VAL A 29 -6.95 0.42 5.64
C VAL A 29 -6.83 1.14 4.31
N ASP A 30 -6.19 2.29 4.28
CA ASP A 30 -5.75 2.89 3.03
C ASP A 30 -4.60 2.08 2.41
N VAL A 31 -4.47 2.13 1.10
CA VAL A 31 -3.45 1.40 0.34
C VAL A 31 -2.80 2.32 -0.67
N PHE A 32 -1.49 2.50 -0.54
CA PHE A 32 -0.70 3.06 -1.63
C PHE A 32 -0.50 2.01 -2.71
N GLU A 33 -0.91 2.32 -3.94
CA GLU A 33 -0.73 1.45 -5.10
C GLU A 33 0.27 2.02 -6.11
N ALA A 34 1.23 1.20 -6.52
CA ALA A 34 2.11 1.46 -7.66
C ALA A 34 1.86 0.42 -8.77
N LYS A 35 1.49 0.92 -9.96
CA LYS A 35 1.20 0.08 -11.13
C LYS A 35 2.38 0.04 -12.12
N PRO A 36 2.67 -1.13 -12.73
CA PRO A 36 3.65 -1.22 -13.80
C PRO A 36 3.12 -0.56 -15.08
N GLN A 37 4.03 -0.25 -16.01
CA GLN A 37 3.63 0.10 -17.37
C GLN A 37 3.22 -1.19 -18.11
N GLY A 38 1.95 -1.28 -18.51
CA GLY A 38 1.39 -2.46 -19.18
C GLY A 38 0.84 -3.52 -18.21
N PRO A 39 0.58 -4.75 -18.71
CA PRO A 39 -0.02 -5.81 -17.90
C PRO A 39 0.86 -6.20 -16.71
N SER A 40 0.24 -6.33 -15.54
CA SER A 40 0.92 -6.76 -14.33
C SER A 40 1.28 -8.24 -14.36
N ARG A 41 2.50 -8.56 -13.93
CA ARG A 41 3.01 -9.94 -13.78
C ARG A 41 2.49 -10.64 -12.53
N GLY A 42 1.92 -9.89 -11.60
CA GLY A 42 1.46 -10.36 -10.29
C GLY A 42 1.41 -9.22 -9.27
N LEU A 43 0.82 -9.52 -8.11
CA LEU A 43 0.70 -8.58 -7.00
C LEU A 43 1.81 -8.84 -5.96
N ILE A 44 2.52 -7.78 -5.58
CA ILE A 44 3.43 -7.75 -4.44
C ILE A 44 2.76 -6.93 -3.33
N LEU A 45 2.57 -7.54 -2.17
CA LEU A 45 2.17 -6.83 -0.96
C LEU A 45 3.43 -6.42 -0.19
N VAL A 46 3.65 -5.12 -0.04
CA VAL A 46 4.77 -4.58 0.74
C VAL A 46 4.23 -4.21 2.11
N ILE A 47 4.78 -4.82 3.15
CA ILE A 47 4.37 -4.58 4.54
C ILE A 47 5.15 -3.39 5.09
N GLN A 48 4.45 -2.39 5.61
CA GLN A 48 5.03 -1.19 6.21
C GLN A 48 5.98 -1.50 7.38
N GLU A 49 6.90 -0.58 7.63
CA GLU A 49 7.68 -0.54 8.87
C GLU A 49 6.92 0.18 10.01
N ILE A 50 7.57 0.36 11.16
CA ILE A 50 6.96 0.93 12.38
C ILE A 50 6.58 2.41 12.27
N PHE A 51 6.89 3.07 11.15
CA PHE A 51 6.63 4.50 10.94
C PHE A 51 5.40 4.79 10.08
N GLY A 52 4.71 3.75 9.59
CA GLY A 52 3.59 3.92 8.65
C GLY A 52 4.00 3.80 7.18
N VAL A 53 3.13 4.24 6.28
CA VAL A 53 3.39 4.28 4.84
C VAL A 53 4.10 5.58 4.47
N ASN A 54 5.40 5.65 4.76
CA ASN A 54 6.26 6.79 4.44
C ASN A 54 6.80 6.74 3.00
N GLU A 55 7.59 7.75 2.62
CA GLU A 55 8.16 7.85 1.27
C GLU A 55 9.09 6.68 0.92
N HIS A 56 9.87 6.16 1.87
CA HIS A 56 10.72 5.00 1.63
C HIS A 56 9.91 3.77 1.19
N MET A 57 8.78 3.51 1.87
CA MET A 57 7.87 2.42 1.48
C MET A 57 7.29 2.62 0.08
N ARG A 58 6.93 3.87 -0.28
CA ARG A 58 6.42 4.21 -1.62
C ARG A 58 7.50 4.02 -2.70
N GLU A 59 8.76 4.35 -2.41
CA GLU A 59 9.89 4.09 -3.30
C GLU A 59 10.10 2.59 -3.55
N VAL A 60 10.01 1.75 -2.51
CA VAL A 60 10.09 0.30 -2.63
C VAL A 60 8.99 -0.24 -3.56
N ALA A 61 7.73 0.18 -3.35
CA ALA A 61 6.61 -0.21 -4.20
C ALA A 61 6.80 0.24 -5.66
N ARG A 62 7.24 1.48 -5.89
CA ARG A 62 7.58 1.98 -7.23
C ARG A 62 8.72 1.17 -7.87
N GLY A 63 9.67 0.67 -7.09
CA GLY A 63 10.73 -0.23 -7.55
C GLY A 63 10.18 -1.55 -8.11
N TYR A 64 9.18 -2.15 -7.47
CA TYR A 64 8.50 -3.34 -7.99
C TYR A 64 7.64 -3.06 -9.22
N ALA A 65 6.96 -1.91 -9.25
CA ALA A 65 6.22 -1.44 -10.44
C ALA A 65 7.12 -1.33 -11.67
N LYS A 66 8.32 -0.75 -11.53
CA LYS A 66 9.31 -0.68 -12.62
C LYS A 66 9.77 -2.07 -13.11
N ARG A 67 9.59 -3.13 -12.32
CA ARG A 67 9.96 -4.51 -12.65
C ARG A 67 8.78 -5.33 -13.21
N GLY A 68 7.62 -4.69 -13.40
CA GLY A 68 6.44 -5.28 -14.04
C GLY A 68 5.42 -5.85 -13.07
N PHE A 69 5.46 -5.54 -11.78
CA PHE A 69 4.50 -6.01 -10.78
C PHE A 69 3.59 -4.89 -10.31
N THR A 70 2.33 -5.19 -9.97
CA THR A 70 1.52 -4.27 -9.15
C THR A 70 2.03 -4.38 -7.73
N ALA A 71 2.28 -3.25 -7.07
CA ALA A 71 2.71 -3.24 -5.68
C ALA A 71 1.71 -2.46 -4.82
N TRP A 72 1.28 -3.06 -3.72
CA TRP A 72 0.39 -2.46 -2.73
C TRP A 72 1.11 -2.29 -1.40
N VAL A 73 0.92 -1.14 -0.74
CA VAL A 73 1.42 -0.86 0.61
C VAL A 73 0.22 -0.46 1.49
N PRO A 74 -0.34 -1.39 2.28
CA PRO A 74 -1.45 -1.08 3.18
C PRO A 74 -0.97 -0.31 4.42
N ALA A 75 -1.72 0.71 4.82
CA ALA A 75 -1.54 1.46 6.05
C ALA A 75 -2.19 0.72 7.23
N PHE A 76 -1.56 -0.34 7.73
CA PHE A 76 -2.07 -1.15 8.84
C PHE A 76 -2.29 -0.38 10.13
N PHE A 77 -1.60 0.75 10.33
CA PHE A 77 -1.88 1.61 11.48
C PHE A 77 -3.26 2.24 11.44
N ASP A 78 -3.93 2.32 10.29
CA ASP A 78 -5.34 2.74 10.20
C ASP A 78 -6.28 1.84 11.00
N ALA A 79 -5.88 0.59 11.28
CA ALA A 79 -6.64 -0.30 12.17
C ALA A 79 -6.63 0.16 13.64
N LEU A 80 -5.67 1.01 14.02
CA LEU A 80 -5.58 1.62 15.35
C LEU A 80 -6.10 3.07 15.31
N GLU A 81 -5.58 3.87 14.38
CA GLU A 81 -5.96 5.26 14.13
C GLU A 81 -5.61 5.62 12.67
N THR A 82 -6.55 6.20 11.92
CA THR A 82 -6.36 6.52 10.50
C THR A 82 -5.34 7.64 10.28
N GLY A 83 -4.40 7.43 9.36
CA GLY A 83 -3.47 8.48 8.91
C GLY A 83 -2.23 8.69 9.78
N VAL A 84 -1.82 7.68 10.54
CA VAL A 84 -0.59 7.74 11.37
C VAL A 84 0.67 7.63 10.48
N GLU A 85 1.47 8.71 10.44
CA GLU A 85 2.80 8.77 9.84
C GLU A 85 3.77 9.38 10.88
N LEU A 86 4.85 8.67 11.22
CA LEU A 86 5.78 9.06 12.29
C LEU A 86 7.11 9.67 11.79
N GLY A 87 7.18 10.07 10.51
CA GLY A 87 8.34 10.75 9.94
C GLY A 87 8.61 10.43 8.48
#